data_AF-A0A6S7LUD2-F1
#
_entry.id   AF-A0A6S7LUD2-F1
#
_cell.length_a   1.000
_cell.length_b   1.000
_cell.length_c   1.000
_cell.angle_alpha   90.00
_cell.angle_beta   90.00
_cell.angle_gamma   90.00
#
_symmetry.space_group_name_H-M   'P 1'
#
loop_
_entity.id
_entity.type
_entity.pdbx_description
1 polymer ?
#
loop_
_entity_poly.entity_id
_entity_poly.type
_entity_poly.pdbx_seq_one_letter_code
_entity_poly.pdbx_strand_id
1 'polypeptide(L)' 'AADVIVFLMEANATPGPFGEKCLSCVVAQGIPSCFHVVQGIRDIPPKKQNNVKKNFNKLVEQRFPKEKIHTLDTPR' A
#
# COMPACT_ATOMS: atom_id res chain seq x y z
N ALA A 1 -14.21 17.47 1.34
CA ALA A 1 -13.99 16.05 0.98
C ALA A 1 -12.62 15.94 0.32
N ALA A 2 -11.96 14.79 0.38
CA ALA A 2 -10.74 14.56 -0.39
C ALA A 2 -11.11 14.07 -1.78
N ASP A 3 -10.39 14.53 -2.80
CA ASP A 3 -10.56 14.03 -4.18
C ASP A 3 -9.74 12.75 -4.42
N VAL A 4 -8.70 12.54 -3.61
CA VAL A 4 -7.78 11.40 -3.71
C VAL A 4 -7.34 10.94 -2.32
N ILE A 5 -7.22 9.62 -2.13
CA ILE A 5 -6.66 9.02 -0.92
C ILE A 5 -5.36 8.29 -1.25
N VAL A 6 -4.32 8.48 -0.44
CA VAL A 6 -3.04 7.80 -0.59
C VAL A 6 -2.81 6.89 0.60
N PHE A 7 -2.75 5.59 0.36
CA PHE A 7 -2.41 4.58 1.36
C PHE A 7 -0.91 4.36 1.37
N LEU A 8 -0.24 4.72 2.47
CA LEU A 8 1.18 4.49 2.68
C LEU A 8 1.42 3.27 3.57
N MET A 9 2.33 2.40 3.14
CA MET A 9 2.72 1.18 3.85
C MET A 9 4.25 1.12 3.97
N GLU A 10 4.74 0.75 5.15
CA GLU A 10 6.17 0.50 5.35
C GLU A 10 6.52 -0.91 4.86
N ALA A 11 7.61 -1.05 4.12
CA ALA A 11 7.99 -2.30 3.46
C ALA A 11 8.28 -3.47 4.43
N ASN A 12 8.65 -3.17 5.67
CA ASN A 12 8.95 -4.15 6.72
C ASN A 12 7.81 -4.33 7.74
N ALA A 13 6.71 -3.58 7.61
CA ALA A 13 5.60 -3.65 8.56
C ALA A 13 4.37 -4.32 7.96
N THR A 14 3.73 -5.15 8.76
CA THR A 14 2.37 -5.63 8.47
C THR A 14 1.37 -4.59 9.01
N PRO A 15 0.25 -4.31 8.32
CA PRO A 15 -0.80 -3.49 8.87
C PRO A 15 -1.24 -3.97 10.26
N GLY A 16 -1.18 -3.10 11.25
CA GLY A 16 -1.73 -3.39 12.57
C GLY A 16 -3.27 -3.40 12.54
N PRO A 17 -3.93 -3.87 13.62
CA PRO A 17 -5.39 -3.93 13.72
C PRO A 17 -6.08 -2.58 13.47
N PHE A 18 -5.43 -1.48 13.89
CA PHE A 18 -5.93 -0.14 13.63
C PHE A 18 -5.91 0.21 12.13
N GLY A 19 -4.84 -0.14 11.41
CA GLY A 19 -4.73 0.08 9.97
C GLY A 19 -5.77 -0.71 9.19
N GLU A 20 -6.00 -1.97 9.56
CA GLU A 20 -7.05 -2.80 8.94
C GLU A 20 -8.47 -2.26 9.20
N LYS A 21 -8.73 -1.80 10.43
CA LYS A 21 -10.01 -1.16 10.79
C LYS A 21 -10.23 0.13 10.00
N CYS A 22 -9.22 1.00 9.96
CA CYS A 22 -9.28 2.25 9.20
C CYS A 22 -9.52 1.98 7.72
N LEU A 23 -8.79 1.03 7.14
CA LEU A 23 -8.96 0.63 5.75
C LEU A 23 -10.39 0.13 5.47
N SER A 24 -10.93 -0.71 6.35
CA SER A 24 -12.29 -1.24 6.21
C SER A 24 -13.34 -0.12 6.29
N CYS A 25 -13.17 0.82 7.21
CA CYS A 25 -14.06 1.97 7.33
C CYS A 25 -14.01 2.87 6.09
N VAL A 26 -12.81 3.20 5.60
CA VAL A 26 -12.65 4.04 4.41
C VAL A 26 -13.27 3.38 3.19
N VAL A 27 -13.04 2.07 2.97
CA VAL A 27 -13.65 1.30 1.89
C VAL A 27 -15.18 1.35 1.95
N ALA A 28 -15.75 1.12 3.14
CA ALA A 28 -17.20 1.12 3.33
C ALA A 28 -17.86 2.50 3.11
N GLN A 29 -17.10 3.60 3.27
CA GLN A 29 -17.60 4.96 3.08
C GLN A 29 -17.74 5.36 1.59
N GLY A 30 -17.23 4.53 0.66
CA GLY A 30 -17.19 4.88 -0.76
C GLY A 30 -16.00 5.79 -1.05
N ILE A 31 -14.85 5.17 -1.29
CA ILE A 31 -13.59 5.88 -1.48
C ILE A 31 -13.58 6.57 -2.85
N PRO A 32 -13.11 7.82 -2.95
CA PRO A 32 -12.71 8.43 -4.22
C PRO A 32 -11.49 7.70 -4.81
N SER A 33 -10.86 8.25 -5.86
CA SER A 33 -9.64 7.69 -6.44
C SER A 33 -8.55 7.45 -5.38
N CYS A 34 -7.88 6.31 -5.45
CA CYS A 34 -6.87 5.94 -4.45
C CYS A 34 -5.55 5.49 -5.08
N PHE A 35 -4.45 5.74 -4.37
CA PHE A 35 -3.12 5.23 -4.72
C PHE A 35 -2.54 4.45 -3.55
N HIS A 36 -1.87 3.34 -3.86
CA HIS A 36 -1.19 2.51 -2.88
C HIS A 36 0.31 2.69 -3.02
N VAL A 37 0.98 2.99 -1.90
CA VAL A 37 2.37 3.40 -1.89
C VAL A 37 3.12 2.62 -0.81
N VAL A 38 4.29 2.11 -1.17
CA VAL A 38 5.22 1.48 -0.26
C VAL A 38 6.48 2.33 -0.11
N GLN A 39 6.96 2.46 1.12
CA GLN A 39 8.22 3.12 1.47
C GLN A 39 9.15 2.17 2.22
N GLY A 40 10.46 2.33 2.05
CA GLY A 40 11.49 1.57 2.75
C GLY A 40 11.92 0.29 2.02
N ILE A 41 11.64 0.14 0.72
CA ILE A 41 12.08 -1.05 -0.04
C ILE A 41 13.60 -1.05 -0.20
N ARG A 42 14.22 0.11 -0.33
CA ARG A 42 15.68 0.21 -0.47
C ARG A 42 16.44 -0.32 0.75
N ASP A 43 15.82 -0.27 1.93
CA ASP A 43 16.40 -0.77 3.18
C ASP A 43 16.30 -2.31 3.29
N ILE A 44 15.53 -2.94 2.40
CA ILE A 44 15.41 -4.40 2.31
C ILE A 44 16.54 -4.97 1.44
N PRO A 45 17.15 -6.11 1.83
CA PRO A 45 18.16 -6.78 1.01
C PRO A 45 17.70 -6.93 -0.46
N PRO A 46 18.52 -6.58 -1.47
CA PRO A 46 18.11 -6.57 -2.88
C PRO A 46 17.45 -7.87 -3.37
N LYS A 47 17.93 -9.02 -2.86
CA LYS A 47 17.38 -10.35 -3.16
C LYS A 47 15.91 -10.53 -2.72
N LYS A 48 15.44 -9.78 -1.71
CA LYS A 48 14.09 -9.85 -1.13
C LYS A 48 13.15 -8.76 -1.62
N GLN A 49 13.66 -7.64 -2.16
CA GLN A 49 12.86 -6.48 -2.57
C GLN A 49 11.72 -6.83 -3.54
N ASN A 50 12.00 -7.65 -4.57
CA ASN A 50 10.98 -8.08 -5.53
C ASN A 50 9.88 -8.93 -4.90
N ASN A 51 10.22 -9.76 -3.91
CA ASN A 51 9.24 -10.57 -3.21
C ASN A 51 8.31 -9.69 -2.36
N VAL A 52 8.89 -8.70 -1.68
CA VAL A 52 8.14 -7.73 -0.88
C VAL A 52 7.16 -6.95 -1.75
N LYS A 53 7.59 -6.41 -2.89
CA LYS A 53 6.70 -5.75 -3.87
C LYS A 53 5.55 -6.65 -4.32
N LYS A 54 5.83 -7.92 -4.63
CA LYS A 54 4.79 -8.89 -5.04
C LYS A 54 3.78 -9.15 -3.93
N ASN A 55 4.22 -9.26 -2.68
CA ASN A 55 3.35 -9.48 -1.54
C ASN A 55 2.41 -8.28 -1.31
N PHE A 56 2.94 -7.05 -1.40
CA PHE A 56 2.11 -5.85 -1.30
C PHE A 56 1.10 -5.74 -2.45
N ASN A 57 1.50 -6.02 -3.69
CA ASN A 57 0.56 -6.05 -4.82
C ASN A 57 -0.59 -7.04 -4.58
N LYS A 58 -0.30 -8.26 -4.11
CA LYS A 58 -1.33 -9.25 -3.78
C LYS A 58 -2.26 -8.76 -2.67
N LEU A 59 -1.73 -8.13 -1.63
CA LEU A 59 -2.51 -7.60 -0.52
C LEU A 59 -3.48 -6.49 -0.99
N VAL A 60 -2.98 -5.59 -1.84
CA VAL A 60 -3.80 -4.52 -2.43
C VAL A 60 -4.87 -5.12 -3.34
N GLU A 61 -4.51 -6.05 -4.21
CA GLU A 61 -5.43 -6.66 -5.18
C GLU A 61 -6.62 -7.39 -4.52
N GLN A 62 -6.44 -7.92 -3.29
CA GLN A 62 -7.52 -8.55 -2.52
C GLN A 62 -8.66 -7.60 -2.13
N ARG A 63 -8.37 -6.30 -1.98
CA ARG A 63 -9.35 -5.28 -1.55
C ARG A 63 -9.64 -4.25 -2.64
N PHE A 64 -8.68 -4.03 -3.53
CA PHE A 64 -8.69 -3.05 -4.60
C PHE A 64 -8.31 -3.73 -5.92
N PRO A 65 -9.26 -4.39 -6.58
CA PRO A 65 -8.98 -5.07 -7.84
C PRO A 65 -8.43 -4.09 -8.87
N LYS A 66 -7.36 -4.49 -9.57
CA LYS A 66 -6.68 -3.72 -10.64
C LYS A 66 -5.84 -2.52 -10.19
N GLU A 67 -5.79 -2.21 -8.89
CA GLU A 67 -4.88 -1.20 -8.36
C GLU A 67 -3.44 -1.72 -8.29
N LYS A 68 -2.47 -0.81 -8.45
CA LYS A 68 -1.04 -1.12 -8.43
C LYS A 68 -0.34 -0.38 -7.30
N ILE A 69 0.73 -0.98 -6.76
CA ILE A 69 1.59 -0.28 -5.81
C ILE A 69 2.61 0.62 -6.50
N HIS A 70 2.93 1.74 -5.87
CA HIS A 70 4.01 2.65 -6.21
C HIS A 70 5.07 2.64 -5.10
N THR A 71 6.29 3.06 -5.41
CA THR A 71 7.41 3.11 -4.44
C THR A 71 7.91 4.53 -4.27
N LEU A 72 8.09 4.99 -3.03
CA LEU A 72 8.59 6.35 -2.74
C LEU A 72 10.11 6.47 -2.62
N ASP A 73 10.84 5.37 -2.75
CA ASP A 73 12.26 5.34 -2.38
C ASP A 73 13.19 6.03 -3.40
N THR A 74 12.69 6.37 -4.60
CA THR A 74 13.42 7.10 -5.64
C THR A 74 12.95 8.56 -5.68
N PRO A 75 13.83 9.56 -5.47
CA PRO A 75 13.56 10.90 -6.00
C PRO A 75 13.45 10.77 -7.52
N ARG A 76 12.35 11.28 -8.06
CA ARG A 76 11.93 11.07 -9.45
C ARG A 76 12.91 11.67 -10.46
#